data_AF-A0A5B7C810-F1
#
_entry.id   AF-A0A5B7C810-F1
#
_cell.length_a   1.000
_cell.length_b   1.000
_cell.length_c   1.000
_cell.angle_alpha   90.00
_cell.angle_beta   90.00
_cell.angle_gamma   90.00
#
_symmetry.space_group_name_H-M   'P 1'
#
loop_
_entity.id
_entity.type
_entity.pdbx_description
1 polymer ?
#
loop_
_entity_poly.entity_id
_entity_poly.type
_entity_poly.pdbx_seq_one_letter_code
_entity_poly.pdbx_strand_id
1 'polypeptide(L)'
;FRYLVRLHFCELEPETEIGQRVCGIFINNQNTEACADVIEWSGGIGIAVYKDYVVTMEGDRIEGKRDLIISLQPNKETGGILNGLEIFKLSNPDNNLAGPNPVPRAPDPTSSWTTKLLAIATGNAIATGVIVLILTLLNVIVYHLNLWQENSRGKNISIEELCRCFPLAEIQLATDNFDDALVIGSGGFGKVYRGLISIGAARGLAYLHTSRGIIH
;
A
#
# COMPACT_ATOMS: atom_id res chain seq x y z
N PHE A 1 -1.56 -21.52 -12.49
CA PHE A 1 -0.61 -20.62 -13.19
C PHE A 1 0.50 -20.24 -12.23
N ARG A 2 1.66 -19.78 -12.73
CA ARG A 2 2.71 -19.21 -11.88
C ARG A 2 2.59 -17.69 -11.89
N TYR A 3 2.94 -17.06 -10.77
CA TYR A 3 2.98 -15.62 -10.61
C TYR A 3 4.33 -15.21 -10.05
N LEU A 4 4.89 -14.11 -10.55
CA LEU A 4 6.02 -13.42 -9.94
C LEU A 4 5.46 -12.34 -9.02
N VAL A 5 5.81 -12.40 -7.76
CA VAL A 5 5.47 -11.41 -6.73
C VAL A 5 6.74 -10.65 -6.39
N ARG A 6 6.75 -9.34 -6.63
CA ARG A 6 7.85 -8.46 -6.26
C ARG A 6 7.42 -7.56 -5.11
N LEU A 7 8.10 -7.70 -3.98
CA LEU A 7 7.91 -6.90 -2.78
C LEU A 7 8.99 -5.82 -2.72
N HIS A 8 8.59 -4.56 -2.55
CA HIS A 8 9.49 -3.41 -2.46
C HIS A 8 9.58 -2.92 -1.02
N PHE A 9 10.80 -2.68 -0.56
CA PHE A 9 11.12 -2.27 0.80
C PHE A 9 12.08 -1.07 0.81
N CYS A 10 11.94 -0.24 1.81
CA CYS A 10 12.78 0.91 2.13
C CYS A 10 12.52 1.23 3.60
N GLU A 11 13.55 1.17 4.45
CA GLU A 11 13.41 1.57 5.85
C GLU A 11 13.67 3.07 5.94
N LEU A 12 12.69 3.81 6.44
CA LEU A 12 12.72 5.28 6.53
C LEU A 12 12.81 5.76 7.98
N GLU A 13 12.60 4.87 8.95
CA GLU A 13 12.66 5.22 10.36
C GLU A 13 14.13 5.45 10.77
N PRO A 14 14.48 6.67 11.24
CA PRO A 14 15.84 6.99 11.64
C PRO A 14 16.27 6.11 12.82
N GLU A 15 17.57 5.83 12.91
CA GLU A 15 18.18 5.02 13.99
C GLU A 15 17.73 3.54 14.03
N THR A 16 17.06 3.03 13.00
CA THR A 16 16.76 1.59 12.91
C THR A 16 18.04 0.79 12.68
N GLU A 17 18.36 -0.11 13.59
CA GLU A 17 19.51 -1.02 13.49
C GLU A 17 19.13 -2.40 12.94
N ILE A 18 20.14 -3.14 12.47
CA ILE A 18 20.00 -4.54 12.07
C ILE A 18 19.44 -5.36 13.24
N GLY A 19 18.41 -6.17 12.99
CA GLY A 19 17.74 -7.04 13.95
C GLY A 19 16.66 -6.35 14.78
N GLN A 20 16.46 -5.04 14.61
CA GLN A 20 15.42 -4.28 15.32
C GLN A 20 14.04 -4.49 14.70
N ARG A 21 13.95 -4.56 13.37
CA ARG A 21 12.68 -4.71 12.63
C ARG A 21 12.71 -5.93 11.72
N VAL A 22 12.42 -7.08 12.32
CA VAL A 22 12.39 -8.38 11.64
C VAL A 22 10.97 -8.90 11.56
N CYS A 23 10.53 -9.27 10.36
CA CYS A 23 9.24 -9.91 10.14
C CYS A 23 9.37 -11.18 9.29
N GLY A 24 8.39 -12.07 9.38
CA GLY A 24 8.23 -13.20 8.48
C GLY A 24 7.33 -12.82 7.30
N ILE A 25 7.71 -13.26 6.10
CA ILE A 25 6.92 -13.10 4.88
C ILE A 25 6.27 -14.44 4.55
N PHE A 26 4.94 -14.44 4.54
CA PHE A 26 4.15 -15.62 4.22
C PHE A 26 3.39 -15.40 2.92
N ILE A 27 3.49 -16.34 1.99
CA ILE A 27 2.76 -16.33 0.73
C ILE A 27 1.95 -17.62 0.64
N ASN A 28 0.64 -17.51 0.41
CA ASN A 28 -0.31 -18.62 0.49
C ASN A 28 -0.17 -19.42 1.80
N ASN A 29 0.00 -18.70 2.91
CA ASN A 29 0.19 -19.27 4.25
C ASN A 29 1.46 -20.15 4.39
N GLN A 30 2.40 -20.08 3.43
CA GLN A 30 3.71 -20.73 3.50
C GLN A 30 4.78 -19.72 3.90
N ASN A 31 5.62 -20.10 4.87
CA ASN A 31 6.75 -19.27 5.30
C ASN A 31 7.78 -19.18 4.16
N THR A 32 7.83 -18.02 3.51
CA THR A 32 8.70 -17.78 2.35
C THR A 32 10.00 -17.11 2.79
N GLU A 33 9.94 -16.24 3.80
CA GLU A 33 11.09 -15.60 4.41
C GLU A 33 10.86 -15.56 5.93
N ALA A 34 11.71 -16.24 6.70
CA ALA A 34 11.53 -16.31 8.15
C ALA A 34 12.06 -15.06 8.87
N CYS A 35 13.09 -14.42 8.29
CA CYS A 35 13.78 -13.27 8.86
C CYS A 35 13.96 -12.20 7.78
N ALA A 36 12.91 -11.42 7.53
CA ALA A 36 12.97 -10.26 6.67
C ALA A 36 13.44 -9.04 7.47
N ASP A 37 14.68 -8.63 7.21
CA ASP A 37 15.29 -7.42 7.75
C ASP A 37 15.69 -6.49 6.60
N VAL A 38 15.03 -5.34 6.53
CA VAL A 38 15.23 -4.38 5.43
C VAL A 38 16.60 -3.71 5.54
N ILE A 39 17.08 -3.38 6.74
CA ILE A 39 18.38 -2.73 6.93
C ILE A 39 19.51 -3.68 6.54
N GLU A 40 19.38 -4.97 6.89
CA GLU A 40 20.33 -5.99 6.47
C GLU A 40 20.37 -6.13 4.94
N TRP A 41 19.21 -6.08 4.27
CA TRP A 41 19.14 -6.23 2.82
C TRP A 41 19.57 -4.99 2.04
N SER A 42 19.18 -3.80 2.50
CA SER A 42 19.43 -2.54 1.80
C SER A 42 20.82 -1.99 2.10
N GLY A 43 21.45 -2.42 3.21
CA GLY A 43 22.72 -1.88 3.70
C GLY A 43 22.60 -0.53 4.39
N GLY A 44 21.38 -0.04 4.64
CA GLY A 44 21.17 1.22 5.35
C GLY A 44 19.78 1.84 5.18
N ILE A 45 19.53 2.87 6.00
CA ILE A 45 18.28 3.65 6.02
C ILE A 45 18.15 4.45 4.72
N GLY A 46 16.92 4.51 4.18
CA GLY A 46 16.59 5.27 2.96
C GLY A 46 17.01 4.57 1.66
N ILE A 47 17.58 3.38 1.73
CA ILE A 47 18.01 2.61 0.56
C ILE A 47 16.91 1.62 0.18
N ALA A 48 16.36 1.77 -1.04
CA ALA A 48 15.32 0.89 -1.54
C ALA A 48 15.89 -0.46 -2.00
N VAL A 49 15.18 -1.54 -1.67
CA VAL A 49 15.49 -2.91 -2.07
C VAL A 49 14.21 -3.66 -2.44
N TYR A 50 14.29 -4.66 -3.31
CA TYR A 50 13.15 -5.51 -3.65
C TYR A 50 13.49 -7.00 -3.52
N LYS A 51 12.46 -7.82 -3.34
CA LYS A 51 12.54 -9.28 -3.30
C LYS A 51 11.50 -9.91 -4.23
N ASP A 52 11.95 -10.88 -5.01
CA ASP A 52 11.14 -11.60 -5.98
C ASP A 52 10.83 -13.01 -5.50
N TYR A 53 9.54 -13.37 -5.56
CA TYR A 53 9.04 -14.69 -5.20
C TYR A 53 8.20 -15.25 -6.34
N VAL A 54 8.42 -16.51 -6.70
CA VAL A 54 7.60 -17.21 -7.70
C VAL A 54 6.60 -18.09 -6.97
N VAL A 55 5.31 -17.84 -7.21
CA VAL A 55 4.20 -18.52 -6.57
C VAL A 55 3.47 -19.37 -7.58
N THR A 56 3.30 -20.65 -7.26
CA THR A 56 2.45 -21.54 -8.06
C THR A 56 1.05 -21.53 -7.49
N MET A 57 0.09 -21.02 -8.26
CA MET A 57 -1.33 -21.16 -7.97
C MET A 57 -1.78 -22.51 -8.52
N GLU A 58 -1.73 -23.52 -7.65
CA GLU A 58 -2.37 -24.82 -7.86
C GLU A 58 -3.88 -24.67 -7.65
N GLY A 59 -4.72 -25.50 -8.27
CA GLY A 59 -6.18 -25.44 -8.12
C GLY A 59 -6.95 -26.09 -9.26
N ASP A 60 -8.22 -26.42 -8.99
CA ASP A 60 -9.13 -26.96 -10.00
C ASP A 60 -9.58 -25.85 -10.95
N ARG A 61 -9.62 -26.15 -12.25
CA ARG A 61 -10.02 -25.21 -13.32
C ARG A 61 -11.49 -24.81 -13.21
N ILE A 62 -12.29 -25.54 -12.43
CA ILE A 62 -13.74 -25.34 -12.29
C ILE A 62 -14.07 -24.17 -11.33
N GLU A 63 -13.27 -23.94 -10.28
CA GLU A 63 -13.50 -22.84 -9.31
C GLU A 63 -13.18 -21.45 -9.90
N GLY A 64 -12.36 -21.38 -10.95
CA GLY A 64 -12.12 -20.17 -11.76
C GLY A 64 -11.40 -19.01 -11.06
N LYS A 65 -11.36 -18.96 -9.72
CA LYS A 65 -10.70 -17.91 -8.93
C LYS A 65 -10.07 -18.50 -7.66
N ARG A 66 -8.82 -18.11 -7.39
CA ARG A 66 -8.09 -18.44 -6.16
C ARG A 66 -7.51 -17.15 -5.61
N ASP A 67 -7.61 -16.94 -4.31
CA ASP A 67 -7.01 -15.78 -3.67
C ASP A 67 -5.53 -16.04 -3.41
N LEU A 68 -4.68 -15.08 -3.79
CA LEU A 68 -3.27 -15.05 -3.43
C LEU A 68 -3.14 -14.25 -2.14
N ILE A 69 -2.74 -14.91 -1.06
CA ILE A 69 -2.65 -14.28 0.27
C ILE A 69 -1.18 -13.99 0.56
N ILE A 70 -0.85 -12.74 0.83
CA ILE A 70 0.47 -12.30 1.26
C ILE A 70 0.32 -11.68 2.65
N SER A 71 1.07 -12.19 3.62
CA SER A 71 1.00 -11.75 5.00
C SER A 71 2.40 -11.44 5.53
N LEU A 72 2.54 -10.29 6.18
CA LEU A 72 3.73 -9.91 6.94
C LEU A 72 3.44 -10.12 8.42
N GLN A 73 4.20 -11.00 9.06
CA GLN A 73 4.02 -11.31 10.49
C GLN A 73 5.23 -10.82 11.27
N PRO A 74 5.07 -9.86 12.19
CA PRO A 74 6.20 -9.36 12.97
C PRO A 74 6.71 -10.41 13.95
N ASN A 75 8.04 -10.50 14.12
CA ASN A 75 8.66 -11.41 15.09
C ASN A 75 8.83 -10.75 16.48
N LYS A 76 8.80 -9.42 16.54
CA LYS A 76 8.88 -8.60 17.76
C LYS A 76 7.72 -7.58 17.77
N GLU A 77 7.70 -6.68 18.75
CA GLU A 77 6.72 -5.57 18.81
C GLU A 77 6.84 -4.58 17.64
N THR A 78 7.94 -4.62 16.89
CA THR A 78 8.14 -3.84 15.67
C THR A 78 7.43 -4.52 14.49
N GLY A 79 6.45 -3.82 13.90
CA GLY A 79 5.66 -4.30 12.76
C GLY A 79 6.50 -4.53 11.49
N GLY A 80 6.05 -5.40 10.58
CA GLY A 80 6.63 -5.51 9.23
C GLY A 80 6.41 -4.25 8.40
N ILE A 81 7.26 -4.03 7.38
CA ILE A 81 7.15 -2.90 6.44
C ILE A 81 6.99 -3.42 5.01
N LEU A 82 6.19 -2.73 4.21
CA LEU A 82 6.08 -2.93 2.77
C LEU A 82 5.83 -1.57 2.11
N ASN A 83 6.65 -1.22 1.13
CA ASN A 83 6.56 0.06 0.42
C ASN A 83 5.85 -0.08 -0.92
N GLY A 84 5.93 -1.25 -1.55
CA GLY A 84 5.27 -1.52 -2.81
C GLY A 84 5.10 -3.01 -3.08
N LEU A 85 4.14 -3.34 -3.93
CA LEU A 85 3.79 -4.70 -4.31
C LEU A 85 3.46 -4.75 -5.80
N GLU A 86 4.14 -5.62 -6.53
CA GLU A 86 3.84 -5.90 -7.94
C GLU A 86 3.59 -7.40 -8.14
N ILE A 87 2.61 -7.75 -8.96
CA ILE A 87 2.23 -9.13 -9.23
C ILE A 87 2.13 -9.33 -10.75
N PHE A 88 2.95 -10.23 -11.29
CA PHE A 88 2.97 -10.55 -12.72
C PHE A 88 2.55 -12.00 -12.94
N LYS A 89 1.57 -12.21 -13.81
CA LYS A 89 1.23 -13.55 -14.27
C LYS A 89 2.31 -14.05 -15.23
N LEU A 90 2.89 -15.22 -14.94
CA LEU A 90 3.85 -15.87 -15.82
C LEU A 90 3.11 -16.77 -16.81
N SER A 91 3.67 -16.89 -18.03
CA SER A 91 3.12 -17.77 -19.04
C SER A 91 3.13 -19.22 -18.56
N ASN A 92 2.10 -19.96 -18.95
CA ASN A 92 2.07 -21.41 -18.80
C ASN A 92 3.04 -22.06 -19.81
N PRO A 93 3.29 -23.38 -19.75
CA PRO A 93 4.14 -24.09 -20.73
C PRO A 93 3.72 -23.90 -22.19
N ASP A 94 2.45 -23.58 -22.45
CA ASP A 94 1.90 -23.30 -23.79
C ASP A 94 2.08 -21.83 -24.23
N ASN A 95 2.87 -21.04 -23.50
CA ASN A 95 3.14 -19.62 -23.72
C ASN A 95 1.88 -18.71 -23.71
N ASN A 96 0.87 -19.08 -22.92
CA ASN A 96 -0.41 -18.38 -22.80
C ASN A 96 -0.57 -17.72 -21.42
N LEU A 97 -1.18 -16.53 -21.42
CA LEU A 97 -1.55 -15.75 -20.24
C LEU A 97 -3.05 -15.68 -19.99
N ALA A 98 -3.89 -16.18 -20.90
CA ALA A 98 -5.34 -16.14 -20.75
C ALA A 98 -5.79 -16.96 -19.53
N GLY A 99 -6.68 -16.38 -18.72
CA GLY A 99 -7.44 -17.09 -17.69
C GLY A 99 -8.91 -17.22 -18.13
N PRO A 100 -9.70 -18.06 -17.44
CA PRO A 100 -11.15 -18.07 -17.63
C PRO A 100 -11.73 -16.70 -17.25
N ASN A 101 -12.83 -16.31 -17.92
CA ASN A 101 -13.54 -15.08 -17.57
C ASN A 101 -14.13 -15.21 -16.15
N PRO A 102 -14.09 -14.14 -15.33
CA PRO A 102 -14.67 -14.17 -14.00
C PRO A 102 -16.18 -14.42 -14.10
N VAL A 103 -16.70 -15.29 -13.22
CA VAL A 103 -18.14 -15.52 -13.10
C VAL A 103 -18.80 -14.22 -12.59
N PRO A 104 -19.93 -13.76 -13.16
CA PRO A 104 -20.63 -12.58 -12.68
C PRO A 104 -20.95 -12.71 -11.18
N ARG A 105 -20.60 -11.69 -10.40
CA ARG A 105 -20.93 -11.64 -8.97
C ARG A 105 -22.46 -11.57 -8.85
N ALA A 106 -23.07 -12.54 -8.18
CA ALA A 106 -24.48 -12.43 -7.78
C ALA A 106 -24.64 -11.18 -6.87
N PRO A 107 -25.77 -10.46 -6.93
CA PRO A 107 -26.01 -9.32 -6.05
C PRO A 107 -25.90 -9.75 -4.59
N ASP A 108 -25.07 -9.04 -3.82
CA ASP A 108 -24.88 -9.33 -2.40
C ASP A 108 -26.23 -9.23 -1.67
N PRO A 109 -26.61 -10.21 -0.84
CA PRO A 109 -27.80 -10.08 -0.01
C PRO A 109 -27.61 -8.89 0.92
N THR A 110 -28.50 -7.90 0.81
CA THR A 110 -28.54 -6.72 1.70
C THR A 110 -28.61 -7.20 3.14
N SER A 111 -27.52 -7.09 3.87
CA SER A 111 -27.49 -7.43 5.29
C SER A 111 -28.27 -6.34 6.06
N SER A 112 -29.49 -6.67 6.47
CA SER A 112 -30.33 -5.80 7.31
C SER A 112 -29.82 -5.86 8.76
N TRP A 113 -28.77 -5.09 9.05
CA TRP A 113 -28.19 -4.97 10.41
C TRP A 113 -29.03 -4.10 11.37
N THR A 114 -30.27 -3.76 11.06
CA THR A 114 -31.02 -2.72 11.77
C THR A 114 -32.00 -3.18 12.86
N THR A 115 -31.95 -4.43 13.35
CA THR A 115 -32.98 -4.93 14.30
C THR A 115 -32.50 -5.50 15.63
N LYS A 116 -31.28 -5.18 16.12
CA LYS A 116 -30.84 -5.61 17.48
C LYS A 116 -30.14 -4.52 18.30
N LEU A 117 -30.75 -3.33 18.42
CA LEU A 117 -30.29 -2.29 19.36
C LEU A 117 -31.33 -1.88 20.42
N LEU A 118 -32.40 -2.63 20.61
CA LEU A 118 -33.40 -2.31 21.63
C LEU A 118 -33.60 -3.46 22.63
N ALA A 119 -32.60 -3.70 23.49
CA ALA A 119 -32.78 -4.55 24.67
C ALA A 119 -31.72 -4.29 25.75
N ILE A 120 -31.58 -3.05 26.25
CA ILE A 120 -31.10 -2.81 27.62
C ILE A 120 -31.95 -1.67 28.21
N ALA A 121 -33.04 -2.03 28.86
CA ALA A 121 -33.84 -1.10 29.66
C ALA A 121 -34.26 -1.79 30.96
N THR A 122 -33.32 -1.91 31.91
CA THR A 122 -33.64 -2.15 33.32
C THR A 122 -32.53 -1.57 34.20
N GLY A 123 -32.82 -0.46 34.89
CA GLY A 123 -31.99 0.09 35.97
C GLY A 123 -31.86 1.62 35.94
N ASN A 124 -32.65 2.30 36.77
CA ASN A 124 -32.59 3.73 37.16
C ASN A 124 -32.06 4.73 36.11
N ALA A 125 -33.00 5.40 35.42
CA ALA A 125 -32.77 6.35 34.33
C ALA A 125 -31.77 7.50 34.61
N ILE A 126 -31.50 7.81 35.89
CA ILE A 126 -30.55 8.87 36.27
C ILE A 126 -29.10 8.35 36.27
N ALA A 127 -28.86 7.13 36.76
CA ALA A 127 -27.50 6.58 36.87
C ALA A 127 -26.93 6.18 35.50
N THR A 128 -27.78 5.67 34.61
CA THR A 128 -27.38 5.31 33.24
C THR A 128 -27.09 6.54 32.38
N GLY A 129 -27.86 7.62 32.52
CA GLY A 129 -27.61 8.88 31.83
C GLY A 129 -26.26 9.49 32.20
N VAL A 130 -25.91 9.49 33.49
CA VAL A 130 -24.63 10.03 33.98
C VAL A 130 -23.44 9.22 33.45
N ILE A 131 -23.53 7.89 33.44
CA ILE A 131 -22.45 7.03 32.93
C ILE A 131 -22.23 7.27 31.42
N VAL A 132 -23.30 7.34 30.63
CA VAL A 132 -23.19 7.61 29.18
C VAL A 132 -22.63 9.00 28.91
N LEU A 133 -23.02 10.00 29.71
CA LEU A 133 -22.46 11.36 29.61
C LEU A 133 -20.96 11.39 29.94
N ILE A 134 -20.53 10.70 31.00
CA ILE A 134 -19.11 10.63 31.37
C ILE A 134 -18.30 9.93 30.27
N LEU A 135 -18.78 8.79 29.76
CA LEU A 135 -18.10 8.06 28.70
C LEU A 135 -17.99 8.89 27.41
N THR A 136 -19.03 9.61 27.02
CA THR A 136 -19.00 10.49 25.84
C THR A 136 -18.03 11.66 26.04
N LEU A 137 -18.04 12.31 27.20
CA LEU A 137 -17.10 13.40 27.52
C LEU A 137 -15.64 12.92 27.55
N LEU A 138 -15.36 11.74 28.12
CA LEU A 138 -14.01 11.16 28.12
C LEU A 138 -13.52 10.88 26.69
N ASN A 139 -14.38 10.34 25.82
CA ASN A 139 -14.04 10.13 24.41
C ASN A 139 -13.77 11.44 23.68
N VAL A 140 -14.56 12.49 23.93
CA VAL A 140 -14.35 13.84 23.36
C VAL A 140 -13.04 14.45 23.86
N ILE A 141 -12.72 14.33 25.15
CA ILE A 141 -11.46 14.82 25.72
C ILE A 141 -10.27 14.07 25.11
N VAL A 142 -10.32 12.74 25.03
CA VAL A 142 -9.25 11.94 24.40
C VAL A 142 -9.09 12.29 22.92
N TYR A 143 -10.19 12.48 22.18
CA TYR A 143 -10.16 12.92 20.79
C TYR A 143 -9.45 14.28 20.65
N HIS A 144 -9.82 15.26 21.48
CA HIS A 144 -9.20 16.58 21.45
C HIS A 144 -7.74 16.55 21.90
N LEU A 145 -7.38 15.73 22.90
CA LEU A 145 -5.99 15.55 23.31
C LEU A 145 -5.14 14.90 22.21
N ASN A 146 -5.67 13.90 21.50
CA ASN A 146 -4.98 13.26 20.40
C ASN A 146 -4.82 14.20 19.20
N LEU A 147 -5.87 14.94 18.85
CA LEU A 147 -5.83 15.96 17.79
C LEU A 147 -4.82 17.07 18.12
N TRP A 148 -4.73 17.46 19.39
CA TRP A 148 -3.78 18.46 19.86
C TRP A 148 -2.34 17.93 19.93
N GLN A 149 -2.16 16.63 20.22
CA GLN A 149 -0.86 15.94 20.17
C GLN A 149 -0.34 15.85 18.73
N GLU A 150 -1.21 15.52 17.77
CA GLU A 150 -0.87 15.49 16.34
C GLU A 150 -0.43 16.88 15.84
N ASN A 151 -1.15 17.92 16.26
CA ASN A 151 -0.80 19.31 15.93
C ASN A 151 0.49 19.82 16.61
N SER A 152 0.92 19.18 17.71
CA SER A 152 2.12 19.59 18.47
C SER A 152 3.39 18.79 18.10
N ARG A 153 3.26 17.62 17.46
CA ARG A 153 4.40 16.84 16.95
C ARG A 153 4.84 17.25 15.53
N GLY A 154 4.06 18.08 14.84
CA GLY A 154 4.32 18.51 13.47
C GLY A 154 5.18 19.77 13.32
N LYS A 155 6.34 19.88 13.99
CA LYS A 155 7.31 20.93 13.65
C LYS A 155 8.75 20.42 13.55
N ASN A 156 9.16 20.27 12.28
CA ASN A 156 10.50 20.29 11.69
C ASN A 156 11.34 19.00 11.71
N ILE A 157 11.09 18.11 10.74
CA ILE A 157 11.96 17.82 9.58
C ILE A 157 11.00 17.70 8.37
N SER A 158 11.29 18.39 7.26
CA SER A 158 10.40 18.54 6.10
C SER A 158 10.23 17.23 5.31
N ILE A 159 9.22 16.44 5.68
CA ILE A 159 8.69 15.32 4.86
C ILE A 159 8.20 15.81 3.47
N GLU A 160 7.96 17.12 3.31
CA GLU A 160 7.62 17.74 2.02
C GLU A 160 8.69 17.57 0.92
N GLU A 161 9.95 17.27 1.25
CA GLU A 161 10.97 16.98 0.23
C GLU A 161 10.99 15.52 -0.25
N LEU A 162 10.39 14.57 0.49
CA LEU A 162 10.32 13.17 0.07
C LEU A 162 9.01 12.80 -0.65
N CYS A 163 7.94 13.59 -0.52
CA CYS A 163 6.65 13.36 -1.16
C CYS A 163 6.12 14.62 -1.87
N ARG A 164 6.81 15.10 -2.91
CA ARG A 164 6.31 16.21 -3.73
C ARG A 164 5.38 15.71 -4.85
N CYS A 165 4.14 16.17 -4.85
CA CYS A 165 3.26 16.03 -6.01
C CYS A 165 3.72 16.96 -7.14
N PHE A 166 3.95 16.42 -8.33
CA PHE A 166 4.34 17.22 -9.50
C PHE A 166 3.10 17.81 -10.18
N PRO A 167 2.93 19.15 -10.21
CA PRO A 167 1.84 19.76 -10.95
C PRO A 167 1.98 19.48 -12.44
N LEU A 168 0.86 19.37 -13.16
CA LEU A 168 0.86 19.08 -14.60
C LEU A 168 1.75 20.05 -15.41
N ALA A 169 1.81 21.32 -15.03
CA ALA A 169 2.67 22.31 -15.68
C ALA A 169 4.16 21.96 -15.59
N GLU A 170 4.60 21.38 -14.47
CA GLU A 170 5.99 20.93 -14.29
C GLU A 170 6.26 19.67 -15.12
N ILE A 171 5.30 18.75 -15.19
CA ILE A 171 5.35 17.55 -16.04
C ILE A 171 5.42 17.95 -17.53
N GLN A 172 4.62 18.93 -17.95
CA GLN A 172 4.65 19.49 -19.30
C GLN A 172 6.00 20.13 -19.60
N LEU A 173 6.53 20.95 -18.69
CA LEU A 173 7.84 21.56 -18.87
C LEU A 173 8.97 20.51 -18.96
N ALA A 174 8.92 19.49 -18.11
CA ALA A 174 9.91 18.42 -18.07
C ALA A 174 9.92 17.57 -19.35
N THR A 175 8.78 17.48 -20.05
CA THR A 175 8.58 16.65 -21.25
C THR A 175 8.45 17.48 -22.54
N ASP A 176 8.82 18.76 -22.50
CA ASP A 176 8.64 19.71 -23.61
C ASP A 176 7.23 19.64 -24.23
N ASN A 177 6.23 19.74 -23.37
CA ASN A 177 4.81 19.61 -23.66
C ASN A 177 4.44 18.27 -24.33
N PHE A 178 5.01 17.17 -23.82
CA PHE A 178 4.82 15.81 -24.34
C PHE A 178 5.29 15.65 -25.79
N ASP A 179 6.48 16.16 -26.10
CA ASP A 179 7.09 15.99 -27.42
C ASP A 179 7.31 14.50 -27.75
N ASP A 180 6.87 14.10 -28.94
CA ASP A 180 7.05 12.74 -29.46
C ASP A 180 8.54 12.36 -29.62
N ALA A 181 9.43 13.34 -29.76
CA ALA A 181 10.88 13.11 -29.77
C ALA A 181 11.44 12.59 -28.43
N LEU A 182 10.70 12.78 -27.33
CA LEU A 182 11.07 12.32 -25.98
C LEU A 182 10.41 10.99 -25.61
N VAL A 183 9.66 10.37 -26.52
CA VAL A 183 9.03 9.07 -26.30
C VAL A 183 10.09 7.97 -26.28
N ILE A 184 10.09 7.21 -25.20
CA ILE A 184 10.96 6.04 -25.01
C ILE A 184 10.21 4.72 -25.12
N GLY A 185 8.88 4.76 -25.14
CA GLY A 185 8.04 3.58 -25.30
C GLY A 185 6.57 3.92 -25.53
N SER A 186 5.86 3.04 -26.24
CA SER A 186 4.42 3.18 -26.51
C SER A 186 3.72 1.82 -26.42
N GLY A 187 2.55 1.76 -25.79
CA GLY A 187 1.74 0.55 -25.70
C GLY A 187 0.27 0.83 -25.39
N GLY A 188 -0.50 -0.22 -25.04
CA GLY A 188 -1.94 -0.11 -24.76
C GLY A 188 -2.33 0.79 -23.58
N PHE A 189 -1.34 1.25 -22.80
CA PHE A 189 -1.51 2.14 -21.65
C PHE A 189 -1.07 3.59 -21.93
N GLY A 190 -0.56 3.89 -23.14
CA GLY A 190 -0.12 5.23 -23.53
C GLY A 190 1.35 5.31 -23.94
N LYS A 191 1.84 6.54 -24.08
CA LYS A 191 3.25 6.87 -24.37
C LYS A 191 4.01 7.10 -23.06
N VAL A 192 5.28 6.71 -23.03
CA VAL A 192 6.22 6.98 -21.95
C VAL A 192 7.23 8.00 -22.44
N TYR A 193 7.36 9.12 -21.74
CA TYR A 193 8.26 10.20 -22.10
C TYR A 193 9.45 10.25 -21.15
N ARG A 194 10.62 10.61 -21.68
CA ARG A 194 11.79 10.99 -20.91
C ARG A 194 11.67 12.48 -20.56
N GLY A 195 11.75 12.82 -19.28
CA GLY A 195 11.71 14.21 -18.83
C GLY A 195 12.85 14.56 -17.87
N LEU A 196 13.14 15.87 -17.77
CA LEU A 196 14.10 16.41 -16.81
C LEU A 196 13.34 17.12 -15.69
N ILE A 197 13.38 16.54 -14.48
CA ILE A 197 12.72 17.10 -13.30
C ILE A 197 13.79 17.66 -12.37
N SER A 198 13.52 18.82 -11.78
CA SER A 198 14.44 19.48 -10.85
C SER A 198 13.95 19.26 -9.41
N ILE A 199 14.71 18.51 -8.62
CA ILE A 199 14.44 18.27 -7.20
C ILE A 199 15.48 19.05 -6.41
N GLY A 200 15.05 20.14 -5.77
CA GLY A 200 15.96 21.08 -5.11
C GLY A 200 16.99 21.66 -6.08
N ALA A 201 18.28 21.50 -5.79
CA ALA A 201 19.38 21.93 -6.66
C ALA A 201 19.85 20.85 -7.66
N ALA A 202 19.28 19.64 -7.63
CA ALA A 202 19.68 18.53 -8.48
C ALA A 202 18.72 18.35 -9.67
N ARG A 203 19.28 18.16 -10.87
CA ARG A 203 18.53 17.79 -12.08
C ARG A 203 18.61 16.28 -12.28
N GLY A 204 17.47 15.61 -12.25
CA GLY A 204 17.35 14.16 -12.45
C GLY A 204 16.58 13.82 -13.73
N LEU A 205 16.96 12.72 -14.36
CA LEU A 205 16.17 12.09 -15.42
C LEU A 205 14.99 11.35 -14.78
N ALA A 206 13.78 11.64 -15.23
CA ALA A 206 12.55 10.99 -14.78
C ALA A 206 11.79 10.38 -15.97
N TYR A 207 11.11 9.27 -15.70
CA TYR A 207 10.28 8.55 -16.67
C TYR A 207 8.81 8.75 -16.32
N LEU A 208 8.06 9.41 -17.20
CA LEU A 208 6.69 9.84 -16.93
C LEU A 208 5.71 9.03 -17.78
N HIS A 209 4.73 8.42 -17.11
CA HIS A 209 3.67 7.65 -17.75
C HIS A 209 2.35 8.42 -17.73
N THR A 210 1.75 8.67 -18.90
CA THR A 210 0.41 9.25 -18.99
C THR A 210 -0.62 8.12 -19.11
N SER A 211 -1.20 7.66 -18.00
CA SER A 211 -2.40 6.84 -18.07
C SER A 211 -3.59 7.75 -18.37
N ARG A 212 -4.39 7.42 -19.38
CA ARG A 212 -5.69 8.09 -19.59
C ARG A 212 -6.64 7.65 -18.46
N GLY A 213 -6.63 8.40 -17.37
CA GLY A 213 -7.48 8.17 -16.20
C GLY A 213 -7.51 9.39 -15.29
N ILE A 214 -8.42 10.31 -15.61
CA ILE A 214 -9.09 11.32 -14.77
C ILE A 214 -8.38 11.67 -13.44
N ILE A 215 -7.82 12.88 -13.40
CA ILE A 215 -7.41 13.58 -12.19
C ILE A 215 -8.66 14.22 -11.57
N HIS A 216 -8.93 13.90 -10.31
CA HIS A 216 -9.59 14.78 -9.33
C HIS A 216 -8.86 14.64 -8.01
#